data_AF-R5VD87-F1
#
_entry.id   AF-R5VD87-F1
#
_cell.length_a   1.000
_cell.length_b   1.000
_cell.length_c   1.000
_cell.angle_alpha   90.00
_cell.angle_beta   90.00
_cell.angle_gamma   90.00
#
_symmetry.space_group_name_H-M   'P 1'
#
loop_
_entity.id
_entity.type
_entity.pdbx_description
1 polymer ?
#
loop_
_entity_poly.entity_id
_entity_poly.type
_entity_poly.pdbx_seq_one_letter_code
_entity_poly.pdbx_strand_id
1 'polypeptide(L)'
;MLNRVKERNQGNLPVVLMAHLALTGSDITGQDDGRGGMEYTDIRLMGEGYDYLALGHIHFPQTLPGGRARYCGSPLPVSFDESYGHSVSLIELAAHGAMPEVRTLPVRNVWPLKVLPSRAVSLEEALEVLQAIPDEEKMYVQLHVRIQDVPPAYCMERAYELTRGKQCRFCRYKWEREVVETQKEITELDVDRLQTFSPSQVAAIYYQDKFQRDIAPEMLDMLEEAVKRVRSQEEE
;
A
#
# COMPACT_ATOMS: atom_id res chain seq x y z
N MET A 1 -28.99 4.62 15.67
CA MET A 1 -28.62 6.05 15.49
C MET A 1 -29.53 6.75 14.48
N LEU A 2 -29.72 6.20 13.27
CA LEU A 2 -30.56 6.81 12.22
C LEU A 2 -32.04 7.03 12.61
N ASN A 3 -32.65 6.16 13.40
CA ASN A 3 -34.03 6.38 13.89
C ASN A 3 -34.16 7.71 14.65
N ARG A 4 -33.17 8.06 15.48
CA ARG A 4 -33.14 9.35 16.19
C ARG A 4 -32.89 10.54 15.27
N VAL A 5 -32.16 10.34 14.17
CA VAL A 5 -31.97 11.38 13.15
C VAL A 5 -33.30 11.66 12.45
N LYS A 6 -34.03 10.62 12.06
CA LYS A 6 -35.36 10.74 11.45
C LYS A 6 -36.36 11.46 12.36
N GLU A 7 -36.40 11.11 13.65
CA GLU A 7 -37.25 11.78 14.65
C GLU A 7 -36.93 13.28 14.81
N ARG A 8 -35.66 13.65 14.66
CA ARG A 8 -35.18 15.04 14.83
C ARG A 8 -35.28 15.86 13.55
N ASN A 9 -35.29 15.23 12.37
CA ASN A 9 -35.33 15.92 11.09
C ASN A 9 -36.74 16.40 10.72
N GLN A 10 -37.35 17.22 11.58
CA GLN A 10 -38.72 17.74 11.38
C GLN A 10 -38.82 18.67 10.17
N GLY A 11 -37.71 19.31 9.79
CA GLY A 11 -37.63 20.18 8.62
C GLY A 11 -37.40 19.45 7.30
N ASN A 12 -37.30 18.11 7.31
CA ASN A 12 -37.03 17.31 6.12
C ASN A 12 -35.79 17.78 5.33
N LEU A 13 -34.74 18.14 6.05
CA LEU A 13 -33.48 18.63 5.50
C LEU A 13 -32.57 17.47 5.07
N PRO A 14 -31.66 17.68 4.10
CA PRO A 14 -30.68 16.67 3.73
C PRO A 14 -29.86 16.18 4.94
N VAL A 15 -29.63 14.87 5.01
CA VAL A 15 -28.91 14.19 6.09
C VAL A 15 -27.59 13.66 5.54
N VAL A 16 -26.49 14.16 6.10
CA VAL A 16 -25.15 13.66 5.82
C VAL A 16 -24.64 12.83 6.99
N LEU A 17 -24.29 11.57 6.71
CA LEU A 17 -23.54 10.74 7.64
C LEU A 17 -22.05 10.83 7.31
N MET A 18 -21.20 10.87 8.33
CA MET A 18 -19.75 10.89 8.18
C MET A 18 -19.16 9.73 8.95
N ALA A 19 -18.21 9.03 8.35
CA ALA A 19 -17.52 7.94 9.01
C ALA A 19 -16.10 7.77 8.46
N HIS A 20 -15.22 7.20 9.28
CA HIS A 20 -13.84 6.91 8.90
C HIS A 20 -13.55 5.43 9.22
N LEU A 21 -13.74 4.56 8.23
CA LEU A 21 -13.56 3.12 8.32
C LEU A 21 -13.45 2.51 6.92
N ALA A 22 -12.96 1.28 6.81
CA ALA A 22 -13.05 0.50 5.58
C ALA A 22 -14.42 -0.20 5.48
N LEU A 23 -15.01 -0.18 4.30
CA LEU A 23 -16.24 -0.92 3.99
C LEU A 23 -15.92 -2.10 3.08
N THR A 24 -16.61 -3.22 3.29
CA THR A 24 -16.41 -4.42 2.46
C THR A 24 -16.59 -4.12 0.98
N GLY A 25 -15.64 -4.56 0.16
CA GLY A 25 -15.65 -4.34 -1.29
C GLY A 25 -15.12 -2.97 -1.73
N SER A 26 -14.47 -2.21 -0.85
CA SER A 26 -13.75 -0.98 -1.22
C SER A 26 -12.54 -1.32 -2.11
N ASP A 27 -12.33 -0.54 -3.15
CA ASP A 27 -11.10 -0.57 -3.95
C ASP A 27 -9.95 0.10 -3.18
N ILE A 28 -8.93 -0.66 -2.84
CA ILE A 28 -7.78 -0.22 -2.04
C ILE A 28 -6.57 0.14 -2.91
N THR A 29 -6.77 0.41 -4.21
CA THR A 29 -5.69 0.74 -5.13
C THR A 29 -4.77 1.83 -4.57
N GLY A 30 -3.47 1.55 -4.55
CA GLY A 30 -2.43 2.46 -4.07
C GLY A 30 -2.28 2.54 -2.54
N GLN A 31 -3.14 1.87 -1.78
CA GLN A 31 -3.05 1.78 -0.32
C GLN A 31 -2.49 0.40 0.09
N ASP A 32 -1.65 0.40 1.12
CA ASP A 32 -1.15 -0.81 1.77
C ASP A 32 -2.00 -1.08 3.02
N ASP A 33 -2.50 -2.31 3.16
CA ASP A 33 -3.26 -2.79 4.33
C ASP A 33 -2.38 -2.86 5.60
N GLY A 34 -1.07 -2.68 5.45
CA GLY A 34 -0.11 -2.58 6.54
C GLY A 34 0.09 -3.91 7.28
N ARG A 35 1.04 -3.90 8.23
CA ARG A 35 1.29 -5.06 9.10
C ARG A 35 0.26 -5.09 10.23
N GLY A 36 -0.90 -5.65 9.94
CA GLY A 36 -2.05 -5.71 10.86
C GLY A 36 -3.38 -5.89 10.14
N GLY A 37 -3.43 -5.62 8.84
CA GLY A 37 -4.64 -5.70 8.03
C GLY A 37 -5.62 -4.55 8.30
N MET A 38 -6.66 -4.48 7.47
CA MET A 38 -7.78 -3.56 7.66
C MET A 38 -9.04 -4.31 8.08
N GLU A 39 -9.76 -3.75 9.06
CA GLU A 39 -11.08 -4.26 9.44
C GLU A 39 -12.15 -3.66 8.53
N TYR A 40 -12.92 -4.53 7.87
CA TYR A 40 -13.96 -4.14 6.95
C TYR A 40 -15.34 -4.25 7.60
N THR A 41 -16.12 -3.17 7.51
CA THR A 41 -17.51 -3.15 7.98
C THR A 41 -18.48 -3.30 6.81
N ASP A 42 -19.58 -4.02 7.03
CA ASP A 42 -20.64 -4.08 6.05
C ASP A 42 -21.44 -2.76 5.99
N ILE A 43 -21.63 -2.21 4.78
CA ILE A 43 -22.36 -0.96 4.58
C ILE A 43 -23.80 -1.01 5.12
N ARG A 44 -24.42 -2.19 5.20
CA ARG A 44 -25.77 -2.40 5.76
C ARG A 44 -25.86 -1.96 7.22
N LEU A 45 -24.75 -2.01 7.97
CA LEU A 45 -24.69 -1.54 9.36
C LEU A 45 -24.78 -0.02 9.46
N MET A 46 -24.51 0.72 8.37
CA MET A 46 -24.69 2.16 8.32
C MET A 46 -26.17 2.56 8.22
N GLY A 47 -27.05 1.63 7.80
CA GLY A 47 -28.47 1.84 7.52
C GLY A 47 -28.74 2.73 6.30
N GLU A 48 -29.99 3.20 6.13
CA GLU A 48 -30.46 3.85 4.89
C GLU A 48 -31.06 5.26 5.12
N GLY A 49 -30.94 5.81 6.32
CA GLY A 49 -31.57 7.07 6.71
C GLY A 49 -30.80 8.34 6.35
N TYR A 50 -29.72 8.22 5.58
CA TYR A 50 -28.87 9.33 5.14
C TYR A 50 -29.02 9.55 3.63
N ASP A 51 -28.84 10.79 3.19
CA ASP A 51 -28.85 11.16 1.78
C ASP A 51 -27.47 11.01 1.15
N TYR A 52 -26.44 11.23 1.96
CA TYR A 52 -25.03 11.05 1.59
C TYR A 52 -24.21 10.52 2.77
N LEU A 53 -23.36 9.53 2.50
CA LEU A 53 -22.39 8.99 3.44
C LEU A 53 -20.98 9.38 2.97
N ALA A 54 -20.41 10.36 3.66
CA ALA A 54 -19.04 10.81 3.46
C ALA A 54 -18.07 9.87 4.20
N LEU A 55 -17.28 9.11 3.44
CA LEU A 55 -16.30 8.18 3.97
C LEU A 55 -14.89 8.73 3.84
N GLY A 56 -14.09 8.48 4.88
CA GLY A 56 -12.62 8.51 4.84
C GLY A 56 -12.06 7.13 5.18
N HIS A 57 -10.71 7.02 5.18
CA HIS A 57 -9.88 5.83 5.43
C HIS A 57 -9.26 5.23 4.16
N ILE A 58 -10.01 5.16 3.06
CA ILE A 58 -9.50 4.66 1.78
C ILE A 58 -9.01 5.82 0.91
N HIS A 59 -7.78 5.71 0.41
CA HIS A 59 -7.14 6.77 -0.38
C HIS A 59 -7.61 6.80 -1.84
N PHE A 60 -8.10 5.68 -2.37
CA PHE A 60 -8.64 5.61 -3.71
C PHE A 60 -10.06 6.23 -3.78
N PRO A 61 -10.27 7.28 -4.59
CA PRO A 61 -11.56 7.96 -4.68
C PRO A 61 -12.58 7.07 -5.41
N GLN A 62 -13.67 6.73 -4.74
CA GLN A 62 -14.68 5.83 -5.29
C GLN A 62 -16.07 6.09 -4.71
N THR A 63 -17.10 5.90 -5.54
CA THR A 63 -18.49 5.84 -5.09
C THR A 63 -18.88 4.38 -4.94
N LEU A 64 -19.40 4.01 -3.78
CA LEU A 64 -19.83 2.64 -3.49
C LEU A 64 -21.20 2.34 -4.14
N PRO A 65 -21.56 1.04 -4.28
CA PRO A 65 -22.87 0.64 -4.77
C PRO A 65 -24.01 1.37 -4.05
N GLY A 66 -25.02 1.78 -4.81
CA GLY A 66 -26.12 2.61 -4.32
C GLY A 66 -25.90 4.12 -4.44
N GLY A 67 -24.68 4.57 -4.79
CA GLY A 67 -24.44 5.95 -5.24
C GLY A 67 -24.43 7.03 -4.16
N ARG A 68 -24.78 6.70 -2.91
CA ARG A 68 -24.88 7.64 -1.79
C ARG A 68 -23.66 7.66 -0.89
N ALA A 69 -22.83 6.62 -0.93
CA ALA A 69 -21.63 6.49 -0.11
C ALA A 69 -20.38 6.67 -0.97
N ARG A 70 -19.43 7.48 -0.50
CA ARG A 70 -18.24 7.82 -1.29
C ARG A 70 -17.02 8.03 -0.41
N TYR A 71 -15.91 7.41 -0.79
CA TYR A 71 -14.58 7.84 -0.37
C TYR A 71 -14.12 8.97 -1.28
N CYS A 72 -13.77 10.10 -0.68
CA CYS A 72 -13.20 11.22 -1.44
C CYS A 72 -11.75 10.99 -1.88
N GLY A 73 -11.09 9.98 -1.28
CA GLY A 73 -9.68 9.68 -1.50
C GLY A 73 -8.73 10.66 -0.81
N SER A 74 -7.43 10.44 -0.99
CA SER A 74 -6.41 11.38 -0.54
C SER A 74 -6.37 12.61 -1.48
N PRO A 75 -6.22 13.84 -0.96
CA PRO A 75 -6.13 15.05 -1.80
C PRO A 75 -4.76 15.22 -2.47
N LEU A 76 -3.75 14.49 -2.01
CA LEU A 76 -2.40 14.41 -2.56
C LEU A 76 -1.89 12.97 -2.34
N PRO A 77 -0.97 12.47 -3.19
CA PRO A 77 -0.43 11.12 -3.05
C PRO A 77 0.37 10.99 -1.75
N VAL A 78 0.07 9.97 -0.96
CA VAL A 78 0.84 9.64 0.25
C VAL A 78 1.72 8.40 0.08
N SER A 79 1.49 7.62 -0.98
CA SER A 79 2.31 6.49 -1.39
C SER A 79 2.71 6.62 -2.87
N PHE A 80 3.83 6.00 -3.24
CA PHE A 80 4.27 5.87 -4.64
C PHE A 80 3.38 4.93 -5.46
N ASP A 81 2.55 4.12 -4.79
CA ASP A 81 1.61 3.20 -5.45
C ASP A 81 0.27 3.88 -5.79
N GLU A 82 0.05 5.13 -5.33
CA GLU A 82 -1.11 5.97 -5.68
C GLU A 82 -0.91 6.60 -7.07
N SER A 83 -1.14 5.81 -8.11
CA SER A 83 -0.94 6.20 -9.52
C SER A 83 -2.12 6.94 -10.17
N TYR A 84 -3.16 7.25 -9.40
CA TYR A 84 -4.39 7.90 -9.84
C TYR A 84 -4.39 9.41 -9.56
N GLY A 85 -5.33 10.13 -10.18
CA GLY A 85 -5.52 11.55 -9.92
C GLY A 85 -6.15 11.81 -8.55
N HIS A 86 -5.64 12.80 -7.84
CA HIS A 86 -6.19 13.23 -6.55
C HIS A 86 -7.18 14.38 -6.73
N SER A 87 -8.21 14.40 -5.89
CA SER A 87 -9.32 15.35 -6.06
C SER A 87 -9.98 15.69 -4.72
N VAL A 88 -10.80 16.73 -4.74
CA VAL A 88 -11.81 17.01 -3.72
C VAL A 88 -13.19 16.71 -4.32
N SER A 89 -14.11 16.20 -3.51
CA SER A 89 -15.49 15.96 -3.95
C SER A 89 -16.38 17.16 -3.61
N LEU A 90 -17.04 17.72 -4.62
CA LEU A 90 -18.14 18.67 -4.49
C LEU A 90 -19.45 17.89 -4.56
N ILE A 91 -20.26 18.00 -3.51
CA ILE A 91 -21.52 17.25 -3.36
C ILE A 91 -22.66 18.24 -3.28
N GLU A 92 -23.66 18.07 -4.15
CA GLU A 92 -24.88 18.85 -4.14
C GLU A 92 -26.06 17.96 -3.73
N LEU A 93 -26.82 18.41 -2.72
CA LEU A 93 -27.99 17.74 -2.18
C LEU A 93 -29.20 18.67 -2.32
N ALA A 94 -30.07 18.38 -3.29
CA ALA A 94 -31.22 19.24 -3.59
C ALA A 94 -32.29 19.23 -2.48
N ALA A 95 -32.54 18.06 -1.87
CA ALA A 95 -33.52 17.86 -0.80
C ALA A 95 -33.25 16.52 -0.08
N HIS A 96 -33.91 16.29 1.06
CA HIS A 96 -33.93 14.97 1.68
C HIS A 96 -34.55 13.93 0.72
N GLY A 97 -33.93 12.75 0.63
CA GLY A 97 -34.26 11.66 -0.28
C GLY A 97 -33.68 11.82 -1.69
N ALA A 98 -33.24 13.01 -2.10
CA ALA A 98 -32.67 13.22 -3.43
C ALA A 98 -31.34 12.46 -3.58
N MET A 99 -31.04 11.99 -4.79
CA MET A 99 -29.72 11.43 -5.09
C MET A 99 -28.68 12.55 -5.08
N PRO A 100 -27.50 12.34 -4.45
CA PRO A 100 -26.43 13.32 -4.48
C PRO A 100 -25.88 13.47 -5.90
N GLU A 101 -25.68 14.72 -6.32
CA GLU A 101 -24.83 15.01 -7.47
C GLU A 101 -23.38 15.12 -7.00
N VAL A 102 -22.50 14.32 -7.61
CA VAL A 102 -21.10 14.22 -7.23
C VAL A 102 -20.22 14.74 -8.35
N ARG A 103 -19.40 15.75 -8.05
CA ARG A 103 -18.39 16.29 -8.96
C ARG A 103 -17.01 16.20 -8.31
N THR A 104 -16.01 15.77 -9.07
CA THR A 104 -14.61 15.76 -8.63
C THR A 104 -13.89 17.00 -9.13
N LEU A 105 -13.25 17.72 -8.21
CA LEU A 105 -12.41 18.86 -8.50
C LEU A 105 -10.94 18.39 -8.38
N PRO A 106 -10.20 18.28 -9.49
CA PRO A 106 -8.84 17.77 -9.44
C PRO A 106 -7.92 18.71 -8.64
N VAL A 107 -7.07 18.11 -7.81
CA VAL A 107 -6.05 18.85 -7.06
C VAL A 107 -4.76 18.88 -7.88
N ARG A 108 -4.23 20.07 -8.12
CA ARG A 108 -2.94 20.23 -8.79
C ARG A 108 -1.82 19.79 -7.84
N ASN A 109 -1.14 18.70 -8.18
CA ASN A 109 0.04 18.25 -7.46
C ASN A 109 1.31 18.95 -7.97
N VAL A 110 1.91 19.80 -7.14
CA VAL A 110 3.14 20.56 -7.47
C VAL A 110 4.41 19.69 -7.27
N TRP A 111 4.31 18.61 -6.51
CA TRP A 111 5.41 17.70 -6.18
C TRP A 111 4.95 16.24 -6.33
N PRO A 112 4.73 15.75 -7.57
CA PRO A 112 4.31 14.37 -7.82
C PRO A 112 5.30 13.34 -7.27
N LEU A 113 4.75 12.21 -6.82
CA LEU A 113 5.51 11.00 -6.52
C LEU A 113 5.61 10.18 -7.81
N LYS A 114 6.83 9.81 -8.22
CA LYS A 114 7.07 9.03 -9.43
C LYS A 114 7.97 7.85 -9.15
N VAL A 115 7.58 6.68 -9.67
CA VAL A 115 8.45 5.51 -9.78
C VAL A 115 9.16 5.59 -11.13
N LEU A 116 10.50 5.67 -11.11
CA LEU A 116 11.30 5.85 -12.31
C LEU A 116 12.48 4.86 -12.36
N PRO A 117 12.74 4.22 -13.50
CA PRO A 117 11.82 4.07 -14.63
C PRO A 117 10.57 3.26 -14.25
N SER A 118 9.58 3.19 -15.14
CA SER A 118 8.32 2.48 -14.87
C SER A 118 8.51 0.97 -14.68
N ARG A 119 9.57 0.39 -15.25
CA ARG A 119 9.98 -1.01 -15.09
C ARG A 119 11.34 -1.07 -14.42
N ALA A 120 11.62 -2.14 -13.67
CA ALA A 120 12.93 -2.34 -13.08
C ALA A 120 14.00 -2.51 -14.18
N VAL A 121 15.08 -1.76 -14.04
CA VAL A 121 16.29 -1.76 -14.89
C VAL A 121 17.54 -1.91 -14.02
N SER A 122 18.73 -2.05 -14.59
CA SER A 122 19.96 -2.11 -13.78
C SER A 122 20.13 -0.85 -12.92
N LEU A 123 20.94 -0.94 -11.86
CA LEU A 123 21.23 0.22 -11.01
C LEU A 123 21.80 1.38 -11.83
N GLU A 124 22.73 1.09 -12.73
CA GLU A 124 23.40 2.05 -13.59
C GLU A 124 22.40 2.77 -14.49
N GLU A 125 21.53 2.04 -15.19
CA GLU A 125 20.47 2.62 -16.04
C GLU A 125 19.48 3.46 -15.22
N ALA A 126 19.11 3.02 -14.01
CA ALA A 126 18.21 3.79 -13.15
C ALA A 126 18.86 5.11 -12.68
N LEU A 127 20.16 5.09 -12.39
CA LEU A 127 20.91 6.30 -12.01
C LEU A 127 21.07 7.26 -13.19
N GLU A 128 21.25 6.75 -14.42
CA GLU A 128 21.23 7.56 -15.64
C GLU A 128 19.87 8.25 -15.83
N VAL A 129 18.77 7.52 -15.61
CA VAL A 129 17.41 8.09 -15.64
C VAL A 129 17.26 9.18 -14.58
N LEU A 130 17.74 8.97 -13.36
CA LEU A 130 17.71 9.98 -12.29
C LEU A 130 18.52 11.23 -12.68
N GLN A 131 19.71 11.03 -13.24
CA GLN A 131 20.60 12.11 -13.65
C GLN A 131 20.03 12.91 -14.82
N ALA A 132 19.26 12.28 -15.71
CA ALA A 132 18.63 12.94 -16.86
C ALA A 132 17.44 13.83 -16.48
N ILE A 133 16.94 13.78 -15.24
CA ILE A 133 15.85 14.67 -14.78
C ILE A 133 16.33 16.14 -14.81
N PRO A 134 15.61 17.06 -15.47
CA PRO A 134 15.94 18.48 -15.48
C PRO A 134 16.00 19.08 -14.07
N ASP A 135 16.90 20.04 -13.86
CA ASP A 135 17.19 20.59 -12.52
C ASP A 135 15.97 21.30 -11.91
N GLU A 136 15.09 21.89 -12.72
CA GLU A 136 13.89 22.62 -12.27
C GLU A 136 12.66 21.74 -12.05
N GLU A 137 12.71 20.46 -12.43
CA GLU A 137 11.56 19.57 -12.38
C GLU A 137 11.29 19.10 -10.94
N LYS A 138 10.13 19.49 -10.39
CA LYS A 138 9.72 19.13 -9.02
C LYS A 138 9.06 17.76 -8.99
N MET A 139 9.68 16.81 -8.28
CA MET A 139 9.07 15.51 -8.00
C MET A 139 9.79 14.80 -6.86
N TYR A 140 9.09 13.88 -6.22
CA TYR A 140 9.68 12.85 -5.37
C TYR A 140 9.88 11.58 -6.21
N VAL A 141 11.06 10.98 -6.13
CA VAL A 141 11.46 9.86 -6.99
C VAL A 141 11.70 8.61 -6.15
N GLN A 142 11.03 7.54 -6.52
CA GLN A 142 11.38 6.18 -6.13
C GLN A 142 12.06 5.50 -7.32
N LEU A 143 13.31 5.08 -7.17
CA LEU A 143 14.06 4.49 -8.29
C LEU A 143 13.78 3.00 -8.41
N HIS A 144 13.37 2.57 -9.60
CA HIS A 144 13.01 1.18 -9.87
C HIS A 144 14.20 0.41 -10.42
N VAL A 145 14.79 -0.44 -9.59
CA VAL A 145 16.01 -1.19 -9.91
C VAL A 145 15.78 -2.69 -9.88
N ARG A 146 16.49 -3.41 -10.73
CA ARG A 146 16.64 -4.86 -10.71
C ARG A 146 18.02 -5.17 -10.17
N ILE A 147 18.07 -5.92 -9.08
CA ILE A 147 19.32 -6.25 -8.37
C ILE A 147 19.28 -7.70 -7.88
N GLN A 148 20.44 -8.34 -7.78
CA GLN A 148 20.56 -9.73 -7.33
C GLN A 148 20.41 -9.87 -5.81
N ASP A 149 20.88 -8.87 -5.05
CA ASP A 149 20.85 -8.87 -3.59
C ASP A 149 20.40 -7.50 -3.04
N VAL A 150 20.32 -7.34 -1.73
CA VAL A 150 19.91 -6.09 -1.05
C VAL A 150 20.72 -4.89 -1.57
N PRO A 151 20.10 -3.73 -1.88
CA PRO A 151 20.83 -2.57 -2.35
C PRO A 151 21.93 -2.18 -1.35
N PRO A 152 23.21 -2.16 -1.75
CA PRO A 152 24.30 -1.71 -0.88
C PRO A 152 24.11 -0.28 -0.39
N ALA A 153 24.67 0.05 0.79
CA ALA A 153 24.55 1.38 1.38
C ALA A 153 25.04 2.52 0.46
N TYR A 154 26.08 2.27 -0.36
CA TYR A 154 26.62 3.25 -1.30
C TYR A 154 25.62 3.64 -2.41
N CYS A 155 24.64 2.79 -2.73
CA CYS A 155 23.63 3.11 -3.74
C CYS A 155 22.79 4.32 -3.34
N MET A 156 22.49 4.46 -2.05
CA MET A 156 21.72 5.60 -1.54
C MET A 156 22.52 6.90 -1.70
N GLU A 157 23.80 6.89 -1.31
CA GLU A 157 24.68 8.04 -1.42
C GLU A 157 24.82 8.52 -2.87
N ARG A 158 25.03 7.59 -3.82
CA ARG A 158 25.10 7.91 -5.26
C ARG A 158 23.85 8.65 -5.76
N ALA A 159 22.66 8.17 -5.41
CA ALA A 159 21.41 8.81 -5.85
C ALA A 159 21.19 10.19 -5.21
N TYR A 160 21.59 10.38 -3.95
CA TYR A 160 21.53 11.69 -3.29
C TYR A 160 22.51 12.69 -3.92
N GLU A 161 23.72 12.27 -4.27
CA GLU A 161 24.68 13.13 -4.97
C GLU A 161 24.18 13.57 -6.34
N LEU A 162 23.59 12.66 -7.13
CA LEU A 162 23.02 12.99 -8.44
C LEU A 162 21.84 13.96 -8.41
N THR A 163 21.12 14.02 -7.28
CA THR A 163 19.99 14.94 -7.08
C THR A 163 20.39 16.21 -6.32
N ARG A 164 21.67 16.35 -5.93
CA ARG A 164 22.16 17.55 -5.24
C ARG A 164 22.04 18.76 -6.16
N GLY A 165 21.33 19.79 -5.70
CA GLY A 165 21.10 21.02 -6.45
C GLY A 165 19.89 20.98 -7.39
N LYS A 166 19.27 19.82 -7.60
CA LYS A 166 18.04 19.67 -8.38
C LYS A 166 16.79 19.88 -7.52
N GLN A 167 15.68 20.18 -8.16
CA GLN A 167 14.36 20.24 -7.52
C GLN A 167 13.71 18.86 -7.37
N CYS A 168 14.16 17.84 -8.10
CA CYS A 168 13.75 16.47 -7.84
C CYS A 168 14.41 15.94 -6.56
N ARG A 169 13.69 15.06 -5.84
CA ARG A 169 14.14 14.50 -4.56
C ARG A 169 14.09 12.98 -4.63
N PHE A 170 15.25 12.34 -4.59
CA PHE A 170 15.31 10.89 -4.41
C PHE A 170 14.81 10.51 -3.01
N CYS A 171 13.95 9.48 -2.93
CA CYS A 171 13.36 9.01 -1.69
C CYS A 171 13.87 7.63 -1.29
N ARG A 172 13.76 6.65 -2.19
CA ARG A 172 14.12 5.25 -1.93
C ARG A 172 14.23 4.46 -3.23
N TYR A 173 14.82 3.27 -3.14
CA TYR A 173 14.74 2.27 -4.20
C TYR A 173 13.46 1.44 -4.06
N LYS A 174 12.77 1.21 -5.17
CA LYS A 174 11.90 0.05 -5.39
C LYS A 174 12.77 -0.98 -6.08
N TRP A 175 12.96 -2.14 -5.47
CA TRP A 175 13.80 -3.16 -6.08
C TRP A 175 13.03 -4.45 -6.32
N GLU A 176 13.28 -5.03 -7.48
CA GLU A 176 12.86 -6.37 -7.87
C GLU A 176 14.09 -7.26 -7.91
N ARG A 177 13.99 -8.48 -7.42
CA ARG A 177 15.05 -9.48 -7.59
C ARG A 177 15.08 -9.98 -9.01
N GLU A 178 16.27 -10.27 -9.52
CA GLU A 178 16.40 -11.17 -10.66
C GLU A 178 15.83 -12.53 -10.27
N VAL A 179 14.67 -12.88 -10.84
CA VAL A 179 14.16 -14.25 -10.78
C VAL A 179 14.94 -15.03 -11.83
N VAL A 180 15.88 -15.87 -11.39
CA VAL A 180 16.41 -16.94 -12.23
C VAL A 180 15.28 -17.95 -12.36
N GLU A 181 14.68 -18.06 -13.56
CA GLU A 181 13.70 -19.11 -13.87
C GLU A 181 14.36 -20.48 -13.65
N THR A 182 14.20 -21.01 -12.45
CA THR A 182 14.48 -22.41 -12.17
C THR A 182 13.12 -23.08 -12.15
N GLN A 183 12.78 -23.79 -13.23
CA GLN A 183 11.65 -24.73 -13.23
C GLN A 183 11.89 -25.76 -12.13
N LYS A 184 11.39 -25.52 -10.92
CA LYS A 184 11.29 -26.53 -9.88
C LYS A 184 9.87 -26.48 -9.34
N GLU A 185 9.22 -27.64 -9.43
CA GLU A 185 7.89 -27.91 -8.88
C GLU A 185 7.83 -27.41 -7.44
N ILE A 186 6.96 -26.43 -7.20
CA ILE A 186 6.63 -25.98 -5.86
C ILE A 186 6.00 -27.18 -5.17
N THR A 187 6.67 -27.71 -4.15
CA THR A 187 6.07 -28.72 -3.29
C THR A 187 5.06 -27.98 -2.43
N GLU A 188 3.77 -28.11 -2.71
CA GLU A 188 2.72 -27.51 -1.87
C GLU A 188 2.95 -27.95 -0.41
N LEU A 189 3.26 -26.97 0.46
CA LEU A 189 3.37 -27.19 1.89
C LEU A 189 1.97 -27.23 2.48
N ASP A 190 1.45 -28.45 2.63
CA ASP A 190 0.24 -28.70 3.40
C ASP A 190 0.48 -28.40 4.90
N VAL A 191 -0.54 -27.86 5.57
CA VAL A 191 -0.49 -27.42 6.98
C VAL A 191 -0.11 -28.58 7.91
N ASP A 192 -0.58 -29.79 7.60
CA ASP A 192 -0.26 -31.00 8.35
C ASP A 192 1.22 -31.41 8.23
N ARG A 193 1.87 -31.10 7.10
CA ARG A 193 3.31 -31.34 6.93
C ARG A 193 4.14 -30.33 7.70
N LEU A 194 3.68 -29.08 7.80
CA LEU A 194 4.38 -28.01 8.53
C LEU A 194 4.65 -28.37 10.00
N GLN A 195 3.73 -29.11 10.64
CA GLN A 195 3.85 -29.52 12.04
C GLN A 195 4.94 -30.58 12.28
N THR A 196 5.39 -31.26 11.24
CA THR A 196 6.42 -32.30 11.33
C THR A 196 7.83 -31.81 11.03
N PHE A 197 7.96 -30.59 10.49
CA PHE A 197 9.26 -30.00 10.17
C PHE A 197 9.89 -29.34 11.40
N SER A 198 11.22 -29.48 11.51
CA SER A 198 12.01 -28.69 12.44
C SER A 198 12.05 -27.22 12.02
N PRO A 199 12.28 -26.27 12.95
CA PRO A 199 12.48 -24.86 12.59
C PRO A 199 13.55 -24.64 11.52
N SER A 200 14.64 -25.41 11.57
CA SER A 200 15.72 -25.40 10.56
C SER A 200 15.21 -25.83 9.18
N GLN A 201 14.35 -26.86 9.11
CA GLN A 201 13.76 -27.33 7.86
C GLN A 201 12.76 -26.32 7.28
N VAL A 202 11.90 -25.73 8.12
CA VAL A 202 10.98 -24.67 7.70
C VAL A 202 11.76 -23.46 7.19
N ALA A 203 12.82 -23.06 7.89
CA ALA A 203 13.68 -21.97 7.47
C ALA A 203 14.38 -22.28 6.14
N ALA A 204 14.90 -23.50 5.95
CA ALA A 204 15.52 -23.91 4.69
C ALA A 204 14.53 -23.93 3.52
N ILE A 205 13.32 -24.45 3.73
CA ILE A 205 12.25 -24.45 2.72
C ILE A 205 11.84 -23.02 2.37
N TYR A 206 11.60 -22.17 3.36
CA TYR A 206 11.30 -20.75 3.15
C TYR A 206 12.44 -20.02 2.45
N TYR A 207 13.69 -20.34 2.82
CA TYR A 207 14.85 -19.70 2.22
C TYR A 207 15.03 -20.13 0.76
N GLN A 208 14.81 -21.41 0.47
CA GLN A 208 14.81 -21.94 -0.88
C GLN A 208 13.67 -21.36 -1.73
N ASP A 209 12.45 -21.28 -1.19
CA ASP A 209 11.30 -20.70 -1.88
C ASP A 209 11.50 -19.20 -2.17
N LYS A 210 11.88 -18.43 -1.14
CA LYS A 210 12.01 -16.97 -1.21
C LYS A 210 13.29 -16.48 -1.86
N PHE A 211 14.38 -17.23 -1.77
CA PHE A 211 15.71 -16.80 -2.23
C PHE A 211 16.31 -17.73 -3.30
N GLN A 212 15.64 -18.84 -3.67
CA GLN A 212 16.06 -19.79 -4.72
C GLN A 212 17.50 -20.31 -4.55
N ARG A 213 18.01 -20.32 -3.32
CA ARG A 213 19.33 -20.80 -2.93
C ARG A 213 19.25 -21.48 -1.58
N ASP A 214 20.19 -22.37 -1.31
CA ASP A 214 20.29 -23.00 0.01
C ASP A 214 20.69 -21.96 1.06
N ILE A 215 20.10 -22.08 2.24
CA ILE A 215 20.50 -21.29 3.40
C ILE A 215 21.94 -21.65 3.79
N ALA A 216 22.75 -20.63 4.09
CA ALA A 216 24.13 -20.85 4.51
C ALA A 216 24.16 -21.66 5.83
N PRO A 217 25.05 -22.65 5.98
CA PRO A 217 25.14 -23.47 7.20
C PRO A 217 25.26 -22.64 8.48
N GLU A 218 26.01 -21.54 8.42
CA GLU A 218 26.24 -20.64 9.56
C GLU A 218 24.94 -19.97 10.02
N MET A 219 24.02 -19.66 9.09
CA MET A 219 22.72 -19.07 9.40
C MET A 219 21.76 -20.09 10.03
N LEU A 220 21.88 -21.37 9.65
CA LEU A 220 21.14 -22.46 10.29
C LEU A 220 21.64 -22.69 11.72
N ASP A 221 22.95 -22.70 11.93
CA ASP A 221 23.55 -22.85 13.26
C ASP A 221 23.09 -21.73 14.20
N MET A 222 23.07 -20.48 13.72
CA MET A 222 22.55 -19.34 14.48
C MET A 222 21.06 -19.49 14.85
N LEU A 223 20.24 -19.98 13.91
CA LEU A 223 18.82 -20.23 14.16
C LEU A 223 18.62 -21.32 15.21
N GLU A 224 19.38 -22.41 15.13
CA GLU A 224 19.31 -23.50 16.11
C GLU A 224 19.74 -23.05 17.50
N GLU A 225 20.78 -22.22 17.59
CA GLU A 225 21.20 -21.63 18.86
C GLU A 225 20.10 -20.74 19.45
N ALA A 226 19.47 -19.88 18.65
CA ALA A 226 18.37 -19.03 19.08
C ALA A 226 17.17 -19.86 19.57
N VAL A 227 16.78 -20.90 18.84
CA VAL A 227 15.68 -21.81 19.23
C VAL A 227 15.99 -22.54 20.54
N LYS A 228 17.23 -23.01 20.73
CA LYS A 228 17.65 -23.66 21.98
C LYS A 228 17.56 -22.70 23.16
N ARG A 229 18.03 -21.45 23.01
CA ARG A 229 17.97 -20.44 24.07
C ARG A 229 16.55 -20.14 24.53
N VAL A 230 15.61 -20.01 23.58
CA VAL A 230 14.20 -19.77 23.90
C VAL A 230 13.60 -20.96 24.64
N ARG A 231 13.84 -22.19 24.18
CA ARG A 231 13.33 -23.39 24.85
C ARG A 231 13.88 -23.57 26.26
N SER A 232 15.17 -23.29 26.49
CA SER A 232 15.75 -23.35 27.83
C SER A 232 15.20 -22.28 28.78
N GLN A 233 14.71 -21.15 28.27
CA GLN A 233 14.09 -20.10 29.07
C GLN A 233 12.61 -20.38 29.39
N GLU A 234 11.95 -21.27 28.65
CA GLU A 234 10.58 -21.73 28.93
C GLU A 234 10.53 -22.89 29.94
N GLU A 235 11.67 -23.56 30.18
CA GLU A 235 11.82 -24.67 31.11
C GLU A 235 12.29 -24.25 32.53
N GLU A 236 12.66 -22.98 32.73
CA GLU A 236 12.92 -22.33 34.04
C GLU A 236 11.70 -21.57 34.57
#